data_AF-A0A973JIV9-F1
#
_entry.id   AF-A0A973JIV9-F1
#
_cell.length_a   1.000
_cell.length_b   1.000
_cell.length_c   1.000
_cell.angle_alpha   90.00
_cell.angle_beta   90.00
_cell.angle_gamma   90.00
#
_symmetry.space_group_name_H-M   'P 1'
#
loop_
_entity.id
_entity.type
_entity.pdbx_description
1 polymer ?
#
loop_
_entity_poly.entity_id
_entity_poly.type
_entity_poly.pdbx_seq_one_letter_code
_entity_poly.pdbx_strand_id
1 'polypeptide(L)'
;MPTTHHLHGHVAHLDALTGSGLLVLPRPDDDVPDPFPAVALTLRQAQRREALRALDAMGWEPSEGDDGGWCWEGVAADGRQLVGLYGRDPISTAWDVTELAAVWGELHQLAMI
;
A
#
# COMPACT_ATOMS: atom_id res chain seq x y z
N MET A 1 -1.17 -7.41 -12.48
CA MET A 1 -2.17 -8.20 -11.72
C MET A 1 -1.84 -7.99 -10.26
N PRO A 2 -2.75 -7.39 -9.47
CA PRO A 2 -2.47 -7.08 -8.08
C PRO A 2 -2.21 -8.36 -7.29
N THR A 3 -1.13 -8.39 -6.51
CA THR A 3 -0.78 -9.49 -5.60
C THR A 3 -1.14 -9.12 -4.18
N THR A 4 -1.46 -10.14 -3.37
CA THR A 4 -1.78 -9.95 -1.95
C THR A 4 -0.77 -10.68 -1.09
N HIS A 5 -0.18 -9.98 -0.12
CA HIS A 5 0.82 -10.51 0.80
C HIS A 5 0.33 -10.36 2.25
N HIS A 6 0.38 -11.45 3.01
CA HIS A 6 0.08 -11.45 4.44
C HIS A 6 1.38 -11.28 5.24
N LEU A 7 1.49 -10.18 5.98
CA LEU A 7 2.68 -9.77 6.72
C LEU A 7 2.33 -9.67 8.21
N HIS A 8 2.31 -10.82 8.87
CA HIS A 8 1.83 -10.99 10.25
C HIS A 8 0.36 -10.53 10.38
N GLY A 9 0.10 -9.43 11.08
CA GLY A 9 -1.23 -8.81 11.20
C GLY A 9 -1.58 -7.82 10.09
N HIS A 10 -0.68 -7.60 9.13
CA HIS A 10 -0.87 -6.66 8.02
C HIS A 10 -1.20 -7.41 6.72
N VAL A 11 -1.90 -6.74 5.82
CA VAL A 11 -2.15 -7.24 4.47
C VAL A 11 -1.72 -6.17 3.48
N ALA A 12 -0.85 -6.53 2.54
CA ALA A 12 -0.43 -5.63 1.47
C ALA A 12 -1.06 -6.08 0.14
N HIS A 13 -1.70 -5.15 -0.56
CA HIS A 13 -2.19 -5.33 -1.92
C HIS A 13 -1.30 -4.50 -2.84
N LEU A 14 -0.55 -5.16 -3.72
CA LEU A 14 0.51 -4.55 -4.52
C LEU A 14 0.20 -4.70 -6.00
N ASP A 15 0.13 -3.61 -6.75
CA ASP A 15 0.04 -3.66 -8.20
C ASP A 15 1.38 -3.27 -8.83
N ALA A 16 2.21 -4.27 -9.09
CA ALA A 16 3.51 -4.08 -9.74
C ALA A 16 3.40 -3.45 -11.14
N LEU A 17 2.23 -3.51 -11.79
CA LEU A 17 2.04 -2.85 -13.07
C LEU A 17 2.13 -1.33 -12.94
N THR A 18 1.40 -0.76 -11.98
CA THR A 18 1.29 0.69 -11.80
C THR A 18 2.25 1.25 -10.75
N GLY A 19 2.84 0.38 -9.93
CA GLY A 19 3.62 0.79 -8.76
C GLY A 19 2.76 1.28 -7.60
N SER A 20 1.44 1.14 -7.66
CA SER A 20 0.54 1.53 -6.58
C SER A 20 0.21 0.34 -5.68
N GLY A 21 0.12 0.59 -4.38
CA GLY A 21 -0.27 -0.43 -3.42
C GLY A 21 -0.96 0.14 -2.19
N LEU A 22 -1.54 -0.76 -1.42
CA LEU A 22 -2.20 -0.45 -0.15
C LEU A 22 -1.70 -1.40 0.93
N LEU A 23 -1.34 -0.84 2.08
CA LEU A 23 -1.09 -1.58 3.31
C LEU A 23 -2.28 -1.43 4.25
N VAL A 24 -2.94 -2.55 4.54
CA VAL A 24 -3.98 -2.65 5.54
C VAL A 24 -3.34 -2.91 6.90
N LEU A 25 -3.52 -1.99 7.84
CA LEU A 25 -3.03 -2.12 9.21
C LEU A 25 -3.98 -3.02 10.04
N PRO A 26 -3.46 -3.78 11.02
CA PRO A 26 -4.30 -4.43 12.01
C PRO A 26 -5.10 -3.39 12.80
N ARG A 27 -6.23 -3.81 13.36
CA ARG A 27 -7.07 -2.94 14.18
C ARG A 27 -6.26 -2.43 15.39
N PRO A 28 -6.38 -1.14 15.73
CA PRO A 28 -5.69 -0.59 16.90
C PRO A 28 -6.14 -1.24 18.21
N ASP A 29 -7.40 -1.69 18.29
CA ASP A 29 -7.97 -2.29 19.49
C ASP A 29 -7.39 -3.67 19.85
N ASP A 30 -6.73 -4.33 18.88
CA ASP A 30 -6.08 -5.63 19.05
C ASP A 30 -4.61 -5.49 19.52
N ASP A 31 -4.17 -4.27 19.85
CA ASP A 31 -2.77 -4.03 20.22
C ASP A 31 -2.46 -4.53 21.64
N VAL A 32 -1.34 -5.25 21.75
CA VAL A 32 -0.88 -5.84 23.00
C VAL A 32 0.38 -5.10 23.45
N PRO A 33 0.37 -4.41 24.61
CA PRO A 33 1.56 -3.75 25.12
C PRO A 33 2.61 -4.76 25.57
N ASP A 34 3.90 -4.43 25.44
CA ASP A 34 4.98 -5.23 26.01
C ASP A 34 4.80 -5.35 27.54
N PRO A 35 4.78 -6.57 28.10
CA PRO A 35 4.68 -6.77 29.55
C PRO A 35 5.89 -6.23 30.31
N PHE A 36 7.01 -5.91 29.64
CA PHE A 36 8.21 -5.34 30.23
C PHE A 36 8.38 -3.86 29.81
N PRO A 37 8.28 -2.91 30.75
CA PRO A 37 8.23 -1.48 30.43
C PRO A 37 9.57 -0.85 30.01
N ALA A 38 10.65 -1.63 29.89
CA ALA A 38 11.98 -1.09 29.60
C ALA A 38 12.09 -0.43 28.21
N VAL A 39 11.23 -0.81 27.26
CA VAL A 39 11.27 -0.29 25.87
C VAL A 39 9.90 0.19 25.37
N ALA A 40 8.81 -0.01 26.14
CA ALA A 40 7.44 0.42 25.81
C ALA A 40 7.07 0.23 24.32
N LEU A 41 7.39 -0.93 23.75
CA LEU A 41 6.96 -1.31 22.41
C LEU A 41 5.62 -2.05 22.50
N THR A 42 4.76 -1.88 21.51
CA THR A 42 3.57 -2.73 21.38
C THR A 42 3.80 -3.82 20.34
N LEU A 43 3.06 -4.93 20.42
CA LEU A 43 3.11 -6.00 19.42
C LEU A 43 2.84 -5.44 18.02
N ARG A 44 1.88 -4.50 17.91
CA ARG A 44 1.59 -3.81 16.65
C ARG A 44 2.80 -3.03 16.12
N GLN A 45 3.54 -2.33 16.98
CA GLN A 45 4.74 -1.60 16.55
C GLN A 45 5.85 -2.54 16.07
N ALA A 46 6.07 -3.66 16.77
CA ALA A 46 7.06 -4.66 16.35
C ALA A 46 6.68 -5.30 15.01
N GLN A 47 5.43 -5.75 14.87
CA GLN A 47 4.93 -6.35 13.63
C GLN A 47 4.92 -5.36 12.46
N ARG A 48 4.61 -4.08 12.71
CA ARG A 48 4.69 -3.03 11.70
C ARG A 48 6.12 -2.88 11.18
N ARG A 49 7.11 -2.83 12.06
CA ARG A 49 8.53 -2.71 11.66
C ARG A 49 8.96 -3.87 10.77
N GLU A 50 8.59 -5.10 11.12
CA GLU A 50 8.91 -6.27 10.32
C GLU A 50 8.14 -6.30 8.99
N ALA A 51 6.86 -5.90 8.98
CA ALA A 51 6.10 -5.77 7.73
C ALA A 51 6.72 -4.74 6.77
N LEU A 52 7.19 -3.60 7.27
CA LEU A 52 7.88 -2.60 6.45
C LEU A 52 9.23 -3.11 5.92
N ARG A 53 9.99 -3.85 6.72
CA ARG A 53 11.23 -4.49 6.26
C ARG A 53 10.97 -5.50 5.14
N ALA A 54 9.89 -6.28 5.27
CA ALA A 54 9.49 -7.22 4.24
C ALA A 54 9.06 -6.50 2.94
N LEU A 55 8.29 -5.42 3.04
CA LEU A 55 7.91 -4.58 1.90
C LEU A 55 9.13 -3.95 1.22
N ASP A 56 10.05 -3.40 2.01
CA ASP A 56 11.28 -2.78 1.51
C ASP A 56 12.14 -3.79 0.74
N ALA A 57 12.29 -5.01 1.27
CA ALA A 57 12.97 -6.10 0.57
C ALA A 57 12.28 -6.52 -0.75
N MET A 58 10.99 -6.23 -0.90
CA MET A 58 10.22 -6.43 -2.14
C MET A 58 10.23 -5.20 -3.06
N GLY A 59 10.89 -4.11 -2.68
CA GLY A 59 10.94 -2.87 -3.46
C GLY A 59 9.74 -1.93 -3.25
N TRP A 60 9.03 -2.07 -2.13
CA TRP A 60 7.84 -1.29 -1.79
C TRP A 60 8.03 -0.51 -0.50
N GLU A 61 7.52 0.70 -0.45
CA GLU A 61 7.58 1.52 0.76
C GLU A 61 6.33 2.40 0.93
N PRO A 62 6.04 2.89 2.15
CA PRO A 62 4.93 3.81 2.37
C PRO A 62 5.10 5.09 1.57
N SER A 63 4.02 5.51 0.92
CA SER A 63 3.96 6.83 0.30
C SER A 63 4.00 7.91 1.37
N GLU A 64 4.71 8.99 1.08
CA GLU A 64 4.79 10.15 1.95
C GLU A 64 3.51 10.99 1.80
N GLY A 65 2.93 11.42 2.92
CA GLY A 65 1.82 12.36 2.96
C GLY A 65 2.32 13.80 3.01
N ASP A 66 1.40 14.76 2.90
CA ASP A 66 1.72 16.20 2.87
C ASP A 66 2.42 16.71 4.16
N ASP A 67 2.29 15.98 5.27
CA ASP A 67 2.89 16.30 6.56
C ASP A 67 4.27 15.65 6.78
N GLY A 68 4.82 14.97 5.77
CA GLY A 68 6.03 14.16 5.88
C GLY A 68 5.83 12.84 6.62
N GLY A 69 4.60 12.54 7.03
CA GLY A 69 4.17 11.26 7.57
C GLY A 69 3.78 10.28 6.46
N TRP A 70 3.05 9.23 6.83
CA TRP A 70 2.51 8.30 5.85
C TRP A 70 1.26 8.85 5.17
N CYS A 71 1.13 8.63 3.87
CA CYS A 71 -0.10 8.88 3.13
C CYS A 71 -1.20 7.94 3.64
N TRP A 72 -2.21 8.50 4.27
CA TRP A 72 -3.39 7.77 4.74
C TRP A 72 -4.48 7.79 3.67
N GLU A 73 -4.80 6.60 3.15
CA GLU A 73 -5.80 6.42 2.08
C GLU A 73 -7.23 6.27 2.64
N GLY A 74 -7.34 6.07 3.95
CA GLY A 74 -8.60 6.05 4.68
C GLY A 74 -8.76 4.85 5.60
N VAL A 75 -10.00 4.40 5.75
CA VAL A 75 -10.40 3.32 6.65
C VAL A 75 -11.28 2.33 5.90
N ALA A 76 -10.95 1.04 5.97
CA ALA A 76 -11.75 -0.04 5.41
C ALA A 76 -13.10 -0.17 6.15
N ALA A 77 -14.08 -0.81 5.51
CA ALA A 77 -15.42 -1.01 6.09
C ALA A 77 -15.42 -1.73 7.45
N ASP A 78 -14.36 -2.46 7.76
CA ASP A 78 -14.18 -3.18 9.03
C ASP A 78 -13.36 -2.40 10.08
N GLY A 79 -13.07 -1.12 9.84
CA GLY A 79 -12.38 -0.24 10.77
C GLY A 79 -10.85 -0.26 10.68
N ARG A 80 -10.26 -1.07 9.78
CA ARG A 80 -8.80 -1.10 9.60
C ARG A 80 -8.30 0.11 8.81
N GLN A 81 -7.20 0.71 9.26
CA GLN A 81 -6.59 1.86 8.59
C GLN A 81 -5.81 1.42 7.34
N LEU A 82 -5.83 2.27 6.32
CA LEU A 82 -5.19 2.04 5.02
C LEU A 82 -4.08 3.06 4.80
N VAL A 83 -2.91 2.55 4.39
CA VAL A 83 -1.73 3.36 4.06
C VAL A 83 -1.37 3.15 2.60
N GLY A 84 -1.12 4.24 1.88
CA GLY A 84 -0.64 4.19 0.50
C GLY A 84 0.78 3.64 0.43
N LEU A 85 1.04 2.79 -0.55
CA LEU A 85 2.38 2.28 -0.87
C LEU A 85 2.75 2.68 -2.29
N TYR A 86 4.04 2.89 -2.53
CA TYR A 86 4.61 2.97 -3.86
C TYR A 86 5.71 1.93 -4.08
N GLY A 87 5.75 1.37 -5.28
CA GLY A 87 6.80 0.49 -5.76
C GLY A 87 7.91 1.29 -6.43
N ARG A 88 9.16 1.01 -6.08
CA ARG A 88 10.34 1.72 -6.60
C ARG A 88 10.65 1.42 -8.07
N ASP A 89 10.23 0.26 -8.57
CA ASP A 89 10.47 -0.18 -9.94
C ASP A 89 9.18 -0.76 -10.55
N PRO A 90 8.20 0.10 -10.89
CA PRO A 90 6.96 -0.36 -11.50
C PRO A 90 7.21 -0.83 -12.93
N ILE A 91 6.50 -1.87 -13.34
CA ILE A 91 6.57 -2.41 -14.70
C ILE A 91 6.11 -1.35 -15.74
N SER A 92 5.22 -0.45 -15.34
CA SER A 92 4.80 0.71 -16.13
C SER A 92 4.76 1.97 -15.25
N THR A 93 5.44 3.03 -15.70
CA THR A 93 5.55 4.31 -14.98
C THR A 93 4.36 5.24 -15.24
N ALA A 94 3.15 4.69 -15.39
CA ALA A 94 2.03 5.23 -16.15
C ALA A 94 2.23 5.05 -17.67
N TRP A 95 1.13 4.74 -18.37
CA TRP A 95 1.10 4.89 -19.82
C TRP A 95 1.46 6.33 -20.14
N ASP A 96 2.30 6.53 -21.16
CA ASP A 96 2.49 7.86 -21.71
C ASP A 96 1.10 8.48 -21.92
N VAL A 97 0.89 9.73 -21.49
CA VAL A 97 -0.39 10.44 -21.69
C VAL A 97 -0.83 10.36 -23.16
N THR A 98 0.13 10.29 -24.07
CA THR A 98 -0.07 10.06 -25.50
C THR A 98 -0.63 8.66 -25.81
N GLU A 99 -0.11 7.60 -25.17
CA GLU A 99 -0.62 6.23 -25.29
C GLU A 99 -2.03 6.10 -24.68
N LEU A 100 -2.25 6.72 -23.52
CA LEU A 100 -3.57 6.76 -22.88
C LEU A 100 -4.60 7.48 -23.77
N ALA A 101 -4.23 8.61 -24.37
CA ALA A 101 -5.07 9.35 -25.31
C ALA A 101 -5.39 8.53 -26.58
N ALA A 102 -4.42 7.77 -27.10
CA ALA A 102 -4.62 6.90 -28.26
C ALA A 102 -5.62 5.77 -27.95
N VAL A 103 -5.47 5.09 -26.81
CA VAL A 103 -6.39 4.03 -26.37
C VAL A 103 -7.81 4.57 -26.15
N TRP A 104 -7.94 5.75 -25.55
CA TRP A 104 -9.24 6.41 -25.41
C TRP A 104 -9.86 6.78 -26.76
N GLY A 105 -9.05 7.22 -27.73
CA GLY A 105 -9.50 7.45 -29.10
C GLY A 105 -10.05 6.19 -29.78
N GLU A 106 -9.36 5.06 -29.65
CA GLU A 106 -9.80 3.77 -30.20
C GLU A 106 -11.09 3.26 -29.53
N LEU A 107 -11.19 3.36 -28.20
CA LEU A 107 -12.42 3.02 -27.47
C LEU A 107 -13.61 3.87 -27.89
N HIS A 108 -13.38 5.17 -28.12
CA HIS A 108 -14.44 6.07 -28.57
C HIS A 108 -14.93 5.75 -29.98
N GLN A 109 -14.05 5.27 -30.87
CA GLN A 109 -14.43 4.80 -32.21
C GLN A 109 -15.25 3.50 -32.14
N LEU A 110 -14.89 2.56 -31.26
CA LEU A 110 -15.62 1.30 -31.07
C LEU A 110 -17.00 1.49 -30.45
N ALA A 111 -17.18 2.51 -29.60
CA ALA A 111 -18.44 2.81 -28.94
C ALA A 111 -19.46 3.57 -29.81
N MET A 112 -19.06 4.03 -31.01
CA MET A 112 -19.96 4.72 -31.96
C MET A 112 -20.48 3.83 -33.09
N ILE A 113 -20.28 2.51 -33.00
CA ILE A 113 -20.77 1.48 -33.93
C ILE A 113 -21.90 0.70 -33.26
#